data_AF-A0A4Z2IZB4-F1
#
_entry.id   AF-A0A4Z2IZB4-F1
#
_cell.length_a   1.000
_cell.length_b   1.000
_cell.length_c   1.000
_cell.angle_alpha   90.00
_cell.angle_beta   90.00
_cell.angle_gamma   90.00
#
_symmetry.space_group_name_H-M   'P 1'
#
loop_
_entity.id
_entity.type
_entity.pdbx_description
1 polymer ?
#
loop_
_entity_poly.entity_id
_entity_poly.type
_entity_poly.pdbx_seq_one_letter_code
_entity_poly.pdbx_strand_id
1 'polypeptide(L)'
;MNAKGLEKKSNFELLEKEVGLELFFPEELINSMKSKQLRKLIQHTFQQYATLREDDCMVKFFETLKDVSNYDEEVFPCELVQGWSLAVELVIGGRGIRQRTQKNSAVATLTFHHILRCVALYMKLFFGGFPIRPSGPFS
;
A
#
# COMPACT_ATOMS: atom_id res chain seq x y z
N MET A 1 -25.06 6.93 -4.13
CA MET A 1 -24.84 7.65 -5.42
C MET A 1 -25.74 7.03 -6.50
N ASN A 2 -26.08 7.76 -7.56
CA ASN A 2 -26.91 7.23 -8.65
C ASN A 2 -26.11 6.19 -9.46
N ALA A 3 -26.56 4.94 -9.49
CA ALA A 3 -25.91 3.83 -10.17
C ALA A 3 -25.68 4.07 -11.69
N LYS A 4 -26.43 5.00 -12.29
CA LYS A 4 -26.31 5.39 -13.71
C LYS A 4 -25.59 6.73 -13.91
N GLY A 5 -24.90 7.23 -12.88
CA GLY A 5 -24.31 8.56 -12.83
C GLY A 5 -23.38 8.85 -14.01
N LEU A 6 -22.60 7.87 -14.47
CA LEU A 6 -21.64 8.01 -15.58
C LEU A 6 -22.11 7.42 -16.91
N GLU A 7 -23.32 6.86 -17.00
CA GLU A 7 -23.87 6.36 -18.27
C GLU A 7 -24.14 7.51 -19.26
N LYS A 8 -24.58 8.65 -18.75
CA LYS A 8 -24.85 9.83 -19.58
C LYS A 8 -23.54 10.44 -20.07
N LYS A 9 -23.48 10.68 -21.39
CA LYS A 9 -22.30 11.25 -22.04
C LYS A 9 -21.90 12.60 -21.43
N SER A 10 -22.88 13.44 -21.13
CA SER A 10 -22.69 14.76 -20.50
C SER A 10 -22.08 14.68 -19.10
N ASN A 11 -22.45 13.67 -18.30
CA ASN A 11 -22.02 13.58 -16.91
C ASN A 11 -20.54 13.20 -16.81
N PHE A 12 -20.07 12.32 -17.69
CA PHE A 12 -18.65 12.00 -17.76
C PHE A 12 -17.82 13.19 -18.29
N GLU A 13 -18.35 13.94 -19.27
CA GLU A 13 -17.66 15.15 -19.76
C GLU A 13 -17.59 16.25 -18.69
N LEU A 14 -18.58 16.32 -17.80
CA LEU A 14 -18.54 17.18 -16.62
C LEU A 14 -17.43 16.74 -15.66
N LEU A 15 -17.36 15.44 -15.34
CA LEU A 15 -16.30 14.88 -14.50
C LEU A 15 -14.91 15.18 -15.08
N GLU A 16 -14.72 14.95 -16.37
CA GLU A 16 -13.45 15.17 -17.05
C GLU A 16 -13.04 16.65 -17.08
N LYS A 17 -14.00 17.58 -17.21
CA LYS A 17 -13.71 19.02 -17.29
C LYS A 17 -13.63 19.75 -15.96
N GLU A 18 -14.47 19.38 -14.99
CA GLU A 18 -14.58 20.11 -13.72
C GLU A 18 -13.77 19.48 -12.60
N VAL A 19 -13.59 18.15 -12.63
CA VAL A 19 -12.88 17.42 -11.57
C VAL A 19 -11.51 16.94 -12.06
N GLY A 20 -11.43 16.50 -13.32
CA GLY A 20 -10.22 15.92 -13.88
C GLY A 20 -10.12 14.42 -13.57
N LEU A 21 -9.64 13.65 -14.56
CA LEU A 21 -9.45 12.20 -14.40
C LEU A 21 -8.13 11.89 -13.67
N GLU A 22 -7.18 12.82 -13.68
CA GLU A 22 -5.89 12.77 -13.02
C GLU A 22 -5.99 12.64 -11.49
N LEU A 23 -7.12 13.02 -10.89
CA LEU A 23 -7.38 12.81 -9.46
C LEU A 23 -7.68 11.35 -9.11
N PHE A 24 -8.14 10.56 -10.08
CA PHE A 24 -8.58 9.18 -9.87
C PHE A 24 -7.67 8.14 -10.53
N PHE A 25 -6.94 8.55 -11.57
CA PHE A 25 -6.15 7.65 -12.40
C PHE A 25 -4.73 8.20 -12.62
N PRO A 26 -3.70 7.34 -12.64
CA PRO A 26 -2.34 7.75 -12.93
C PRO A 26 -2.21 8.25 -14.37
N GLU A 27 -1.30 9.21 -14.60
CA GLU A 27 -1.08 9.82 -15.92
C GLU A 27 -0.68 8.79 -16.97
N GLU A 28 0.08 7.76 -16.59
CA GLU A 28 0.49 6.69 -17.49
C GLU A 28 -0.73 5.93 -18.05
N LEU A 29 -1.77 5.72 -17.25
CA LEU A 29 -2.99 5.07 -17.70
C LEU A 29 -3.78 5.98 -18.65
N ILE A 30 -3.86 7.27 -18.33
CA ILE A 30 -4.58 8.26 -19.14
C ILE A 30 -3.90 8.42 -20.51
N ASN A 31 -2.57 8.50 -20.54
CA ASN A 31 -1.79 8.73 -21.75
C ASN A 31 -1.58 7.46 -22.59
N SER A 32 -1.67 6.27 -22.00
CA SER A 32 -1.46 4.99 -22.73
C SER A 32 -2.65 4.56 -23.59
N MET A 33 -3.84 5.15 -23.42
CA MET A 33 -5.06 4.75 -24.11
C MET A 33 -5.75 5.91 -24.82
N LYS A 34 -6.48 5.61 -25.90
CA LYS A 34 -7.36 6.61 -26.54
C LYS A 34 -8.49 6.98 -25.58
N SER A 35 -8.80 8.27 -25.45
CA SER A 35 -9.87 8.80 -24.58
C SER A 35 -11.20 8.05 -24.69
N LYS A 36 -11.62 7.69 -25.92
CA LYS A 36 -12.84 6.91 -26.16
C LYS A 36 -12.79 5.50 -25.56
N GLN A 37 -11.64 4.84 -25.58
CA GLN A 37 -11.46 3.51 -24.98
C GLN A 37 -11.40 3.60 -23.46
N LEU A 38 -10.62 4.54 -22.92
CA LEU A 38 -10.53 4.80 -21.49
C LEU A 38 -11.91 5.09 -20.89
N ARG A 39 -12.69 5.95 -21.54
CA ARG A 39 -14.07 6.27 -21.15
C ARG A 39 -14.97 5.03 -21.09
N LYS A 40 -14.91 4.15 -22.10
CA LYS A 40 -15.69 2.92 -22.11
C LYS A 40 -15.29 2.00 -20.96
N LEU A 41 -13.99 1.91 -20.67
CA LEU A 41 -13.47 1.10 -19.57
C LEU A 41 -13.96 1.64 -18.23
N ILE A 42 -13.85 2.94 -17.99
CA ILE A 42 -14.33 3.57 -16.76
C ILE A 42 -15.84 3.36 -16.60
N GLN A 43 -16.63 3.56 -17.67
CA GLN A 43 -18.08 3.34 -17.62
C GLN A 43 -18.44 1.88 -17.31
N HIS A 44 -17.78 0.94 -17.97
CA HIS A 44 -17.99 -0.50 -17.74
C HIS A 44 -17.63 -0.89 -16.30
N THR A 45 -16.44 -0.49 -15.84
CA THR A 45 -15.98 -0.78 -14.48
C THR A 45 -16.87 -0.12 -13.44
N PHE A 46 -17.29 1.13 -13.65
CA PHE A 46 -18.20 1.84 -12.74
C PHE A 46 -19.52 1.09 -12.56
N GLN A 47 -20.09 0.53 -13.62
CA GLN A 47 -21.32 -0.25 -13.53
C GLN A 47 -21.18 -1.51 -12.66
N GLN A 48 -20.00 -2.12 -12.60
CA GLN A 48 -19.74 -3.28 -11.74
C GLN A 48 -19.76 -2.89 -10.25
N TYR A 49 -19.42 -1.65 -9.92
CA TYR A 49 -19.39 -1.14 -8.55
C TYR A 49 -20.60 -0.26 -8.20
N ALA A 50 -21.48 0.03 -9.17
CA ALA A 50 -22.60 0.96 -9.03
C ALA A 50 -23.66 0.50 -8.01
N THR A 51 -23.70 -0.79 -7.67
CA THR A 51 -24.61 -1.38 -6.70
C THR A 51 -24.04 -1.46 -5.29
N LEU A 52 -22.73 -1.20 -5.13
CA LEU A 52 -22.08 -1.24 -3.83
C LEU A 52 -22.41 0.01 -3.01
N ARG A 53 -22.49 -0.17 -1.69
CA ARG A 53 -22.53 0.96 -0.75
C ARG A 53 -21.12 1.52 -0.58
N GLU A 54 -21.04 2.71 0.01
CA GLU A 54 -19.77 3.38 0.28
C GLU A 54 -18.82 2.50 1.12
N ASP A 55 -19.33 1.90 2.20
CA ASP A 55 -18.56 0.97 3.04
C ASP A 55 -18.03 -0.23 2.24
N ASP A 56 -18.87 -0.83 1.39
CA ASP A 56 -18.52 -1.99 0.57
C ASP A 56 -17.48 -1.63 -0.50
N CYS A 57 -17.59 -0.44 -1.11
CA CYS A 57 -16.60 0.10 -2.04
C CYS A 57 -15.24 0.29 -1.37
N MET A 58 -15.21 0.83 -0.15
CA MET A 58 -13.97 1.03 0.61
C MET A 58 -13.29 -0.30 0.94
N VAL A 59 -14.06 -1.30 1.39
CA VAL A 59 -13.52 -2.66 1.62
C VAL A 59 -12.94 -3.21 0.33
N LYS A 60 -13.68 -3.09 -0.79
CA LYS A 60 -13.24 -3.63 -2.08
C LYS A 60 -11.97 -2.96 -2.62
N PHE A 61 -11.81 -1.66 -2.35
CA PHE A 61 -10.60 -0.93 -2.66
C PHE A 61 -9.39 -1.52 -1.91
N PHE A 62 -9.51 -1.70 -0.59
CA PHE A 62 -8.42 -2.25 0.22
C PHE A 62 -8.11 -3.71 -0.09
N GLU A 63 -9.10 -4.51 -0.47
CA GLU A 63 -8.88 -5.87 -1.00
C GLU A 63 -8.04 -5.83 -2.27
N THR A 64 -8.41 -4.97 -3.23
CA THR A 64 -7.71 -4.86 -4.52
C THR A 64 -6.30 -4.31 -4.34
N LEU A 65 -6.13 -3.32 -3.46
CA LEU A 65 -4.83 -2.72 -3.17
C LEU A 65 -3.86 -3.74 -2.55
N LYS A 66 -4.37 -4.70 -1.76
CA LYS A 66 -3.56 -5.70 -1.07
C LYS A 66 -2.83 -6.64 -2.02
N ASP A 67 -3.42 -6.89 -3.19
CA ASP A 67 -2.82 -7.78 -4.20
C ASP A 67 -1.57 -7.17 -4.86
N VAL A 68 -1.44 -5.83 -4.83
CA VAL A 68 -0.37 -5.10 -5.48
C VAL A 68 0.53 -4.32 -4.51
N SER A 69 0.10 -4.14 -3.25
CA SER A 69 0.82 -3.38 -2.24
C SER A 69 0.65 -3.99 -0.85
N ASN A 70 1.77 -4.14 -0.13
CA ASN A 70 1.79 -4.61 1.25
C ASN A 70 1.62 -3.41 2.21
N TYR A 71 0.45 -2.77 2.16
CA TYR A 71 0.19 -1.55 2.94
C TYR A 71 -0.04 -1.81 4.44
N ASP A 72 -0.28 -3.06 4.83
CA ASP A 72 -0.57 -3.46 6.21
C ASP A 72 0.70 -3.86 7.00
N GLU A 73 1.86 -3.84 6.34
CA GLU A 73 3.14 -4.24 6.92
C GLU A 73 4.29 -3.31 6.47
N GLU A 74 5.07 -2.84 7.44
CA GLU A 74 6.35 -2.17 7.21
C GLU A 74 7.49 -3.16 7.42
N VAL A 75 8.48 -3.15 6.52
CA VAL A 75 9.62 -4.07 6.54
C VAL A 75 10.90 -3.29 6.79
N PHE A 76 11.61 -3.63 7.86
CA PHE A 76 12.87 -3.02 8.25
C PHE A 76 14.01 -4.04 8.15
N PRO A 77 14.90 -3.94 7.15
CA PRO A 77 16.13 -4.70 7.13
C PRO A 77 17.00 -4.31 8.32
N CYS A 78 17.41 -5.26 9.14
CA CYS A 78 18.27 -5.01 10.29
C CYS A 78 19.20 -6.20 10.57
N GLU A 79 20.24 -5.95 11.34
CA GLU A 79 21.17 -6.98 11.79
C GLU A 79 20.96 -7.27 13.27
N LEU A 80 20.69 -8.54 13.60
CA LEU A 80 20.69 -9.01 14.98
C LEU A 80 22.12 -9.37 15.38
N VAL A 81 22.67 -8.63 16.36
CA VAL A 81 24.04 -8.85 16.84
C VAL A 81 24.01 -9.47 18.24
N GLN A 82 24.35 -10.77 18.33
CA GLN A 82 24.58 -11.49 19.59
C GLN A 82 25.77 -12.44 19.44
N GLY A 83 26.99 -11.90 19.47
CA GLY A 83 28.24 -12.65 19.26
C GLY A 83 28.56 -12.93 17.78
N TRP A 84 27.53 -12.95 16.93
CA TRP A 84 27.58 -13.00 15.47
C TRP A 84 26.51 -12.06 14.90
N SER A 85 26.70 -11.55 13.67
CA SER A 85 25.71 -10.71 13.00
C SER A 85 24.84 -11.57 12.07
N LEU A 86 23.51 -11.42 12.18
CA LEU A 86 22.53 -12.02 11.28
C LEU A 86 21.66 -10.94 10.65
N ALA A 87 21.71 -10.82 9.33
CA ALA A 87 20.76 -9.99 8.58
C ALA A 87 19.36 -10.61 8.60
N VAL A 88 18.37 -9.82 8.99
CA VAL A 88 16.96 -10.19 9.07
C VAL A 88 16.09 -9.05 8.57
N GLU A 89 14.86 -9.37 8.22
CA GLU A 89 13.81 -8.39 7.95
C GLU A 89 12.81 -8.41 9.12
N LEU A 90 12.65 -7.26 9.77
CA LEU A 90 11.64 -7.07 10.78
C LEU A 90 10.36 -6.57 10.12
N VAL A 91 9.29 -7.35 10.23
CA VAL A 91 7.97 -7.03 9.68
C VAL A 91 7.06 -6.54 10.81
N ILE A 92 6.63 -5.29 10.74
CA ILE A 92 5.74 -4.66 11.71
C ILE A 92 4.40 -4.43 11.02
N GLY A 93 3.29 -4.91 11.59
CA GLY A 93 1.97 -4.68 11.02
C GLY A 93 0.84 -5.08 11.96
N GLY A 94 -0.39 -5.13 11.45
CA GLY A 94 -1.59 -5.44 12.27
C GLY A 94 -1.54 -6.80 12.98
N ARG A 95 -0.73 -7.74 12.49
CA ARG A 95 -0.49 -9.06 13.11
C ARG A 95 0.65 -9.06 14.14
N GLY A 96 1.10 -7.89 14.60
CA GLY A 96 2.22 -7.72 15.53
C GLY A 96 3.60 -7.60 14.86
N ILE A 97 4.66 -7.84 15.64
CA ILE A 97 6.05 -7.77 15.18
C ILE A 97 6.55 -9.19 14.85
N ARG A 98 7.12 -9.35 13.66
CA ARG A 98 7.47 -10.63 13.06
C ARG A 98 8.89 -10.56 12.46
N GLN A 99 9.62 -11.67 12.49
CA GLN A 99 10.94 -11.77 11.85
C GLN A 99 10.84 -12.64 10.59
N ARG A 100 11.50 -12.19 9.52
CA ARG A 100 11.66 -12.90 8.24
C ARG A 100 13.15 -12.98 7.90
N THR A 101 13.67 -14.16 7.59
CA THR A 101 15.09 -14.38 7.23
C THR A 101 15.33 -14.37 5.72
N GLN A 102 14.29 -14.65 4.91
CA GLN A 102 14.25 -14.61 3.44
C GLN A 102 12.82 -14.31 2.96
N LYS A 103 12.64 -13.73 1.76
CA LYS A 103 11.35 -13.28 1.19
C LYS A 103 10.17 -14.28 1.26
N ASN A 104 10.41 -15.58 1.47
CA ASN A 104 9.39 -16.65 1.59
C ASN A 104 9.60 -17.60 2.80
N SER A 105 10.37 -17.21 3.80
CA SER A 105 10.66 -18.08 4.97
C SER A 105 9.59 -17.97 6.06
N ALA A 106 9.41 -19.05 6.82
CA ALA A 106 8.43 -19.14 7.90
C ALA A 106 8.61 -17.98 8.89
N VAL A 107 7.52 -17.26 9.12
CA VAL A 107 7.53 -16.04 9.92
C VAL A 107 7.50 -16.41 11.40
N ALA A 108 8.60 -16.14 12.11
CA ALA A 108 8.66 -16.36 13.56
C ALA A 108 8.02 -15.16 14.27
N THR A 109 6.96 -15.42 15.05
CA THR A 109 6.35 -14.42 15.93
C THR A 109 7.32 -14.08 17.05
N LEU A 110 7.66 -12.81 17.18
CA LEU A 110 8.62 -12.35 18.17
C LEU A 110 7.98 -12.27 19.57
N THR A 111 8.61 -12.90 20.56
CA THR A 111 8.22 -12.82 21.97
C THR A 111 8.38 -11.40 22.54
N PHE A 112 7.68 -11.08 23.63
CA PHE A 112 7.63 -9.74 24.26
C PHE A 112 9.00 -9.08 24.49
N HIS A 113 10.04 -9.85 24.83
CA HIS A 113 11.41 -9.34 24.97
C HIS A 113 12.02 -8.81 23.65
N HIS A 114 11.70 -9.44 22.52
CA HIS A 114 12.11 -8.97 21.20
C HIS A 114 11.30 -7.74 20.78
N ILE A 115 10.02 -7.68 21.16
CA ILE A 115 9.15 -6.51 20.94
C ILE A 115 9.74 -5.27 21.64
N LEU A 116 10.17 -5.37 22.89
CA LEU A 116 10.82 -4.26 23.61
C LEU A 116 12.09 -3.77 22.92
N ARG A 117 12.90 -4.68 22.36
CA ARG A 117 14.09 -4.32 21.57
C ARG A 117 13.73 -3.66 20.24
N CYS A 118 12.67 -4.12 19.57
CA CYS A 118 12.16 -3.54 18.33
C CYS A 118 11.55 -2.15 18.55
N VAL A 119 10.77 -1.95 19.62
CA VAL A 119 10.25 -0.64 20.01
C VAL A 119 11.40 0.31 20.38
N ALA A 120 12.44 -0.19 21.06
CA ALA A 120 13.64 0.60 21.31
C ALA A 120 14.41 0.97 20.03
N LEU A 121 14.43 0.09 19.01
CA LEU A 121 15.00 0.38 17.69
C LEU A 121 14.15 1.40 16.91
N TYR A 122 12.82 1.28 16.92
CA TYR A 122 11.91 2.23 16.31
C TYR A 122 12.01 3.62 16.96
N MET A 123 12.03 3.67 18.29
CA MET A 123 12.28 4.90 19.06
C MET A 123 13.67 5.48 18.75
N LYS A 124 14.70 4.65 18.56
CA LYS A 124 16.03 5.10 18.13
C LYS A 124 16.04 5.64 16.70
N LEU A 125 15.32 5.03 15.77
CA LEU A 125 15.26 5.45 14.36
C LEU A 125 14.49 6.76 14.17
N PHE A 126 13.40 6.96 14.92
CA PHE A 126 12.51 8.11 14.74
C PHE A 126 12.76 9.27 15.74
N PHE A 127 13.33 9.01 16.93
CA PHE A 127 13.48 10.03 17.98
C PHE A 127 14.93 10.24 18.48
N GLY A 128 15.92 9.44 18.04
CA GLY A 128 17.25 9.43 18.64
C GLY A 128 18.38 9.78 17.67
N GLY A 129 18.81 11.05 17.65
CA GLY A 129 20.02 11.50 16.95
C GLY A 129 21.34 10.97 17.55
N PHE A 130 21.66 9.69 17.32
CA PHE A 130 23.00 9.10 17.49
C PHE A 130 23.27 8.08 16.37
N PRO A 131 24.53 7.85 15.97
CA PRO A 131 24.87 7.39 14.63
C PRO A 131 24.61 5.89 14.49
N ILE A 132 23.53 5.53 13.79
CA ILE A 132 23.37 4.18 13.25
C ILE A 132 23.95 4.24 11.84
N ARG A 133 25.01 3.46 11.58
CA ARG A 133 25.62 3.36 10.26
C ARG A 133 24.64 2.62 9.34
N PRO A 134 24.08 3.25 8.29
CA PRO A 134 23.30 2.53 7.31
C PRO A 134 24.21 1.54 6.58
N SER A 135 23.76 0.30 6.38
CA SER A 135 24.50 -0.75 5.68
C SER A 135 24.40 -0.67 4.15
N GLY A 136 24.20 0.53 3.59
CA GLY A 136 24.24 0.74 2.14
C GLY A 136 23.51 2.01 1.68
N PRO A 137 23.74 2.47 0.45
CA PRO A 137 22.98 3.57 -0.13
C PRO A 137 21.54 3.12 -0.41
N PHE A 138 20.58 3.96 -0.01
CA PHE A 138 19.20 3.83 -0.49
C PHE A 138 19.22 3.98 -2.03
N SER A 139 18.79 2.94 -2.73
CA SER A 139 18.46 2.96 -4.16
C SER A 139 17.00 2.66 -4.33
#